data_AF-A0AA41FI08-F1
#
_entry.id   AF-A0AA41FI08-F1
#
_cell.length_a   1.000
_cell.length_b   1.000
_cell.length_c   1.000
_cell.angle_alpha   90.00
_cell.angle_beta   90.00
_cell.angle_gamma   90.00
#
_symmetry.space_group_name_H-M   'P 1'
#
loop_
_entity.id
_entity.type
_entity.pdbx_description
1 polymer ?
#
loop_
_entity_poly.entity_id
_entity_poly.type
_entity_poly.pdbx_seq_one_letter_code
_entity_poly.pdbx_strand_id
1 'polypeptide(L)'
;MRQVYYNVYDYGRLIGSHTTGDIQTMLHCSRQVPEHCAAEGRSYRGRYTFERLGDYSDVKAGDLAAEWDKVRLQILHRGKAGRI
;
A
#
# COMPACT_ATOMS: atom_id res chain seq x y z
N MET A 1 -0.02 -17.14 -2.31
CA MET A 1 -0.51 -16.16 -3.32
C MET A 1 0.17 -14.83 -3.02
N ARG A 2 0.86 -14.24 -4.00
CA ARG A 2 1.59 -12.98 -3.82
C ARG A 2 0.58 -11.82 -3.87
N GLN A 3 0.60 -10.94 -2.87
CA GLN A 3 -0.31 -9.79 -2.81
C GLN A 3 0.26 -8.64 -3.62
N VAL A 4 -0.47 -8.26 -4.67
CA VAL A 4 -0.19 -7.11 -5.52
C VAL A 4 -0.91 -5.89 -4.95
N TYR A 5 -0.18 -4.78 -4.83
CA TYR A 5 -0.72 -3.52 -4.37
C TYR A 5 -0.83 -2.52 -5.52
N TYR A 6 -1.84 -1.67 -5.43
CA TYR A 6 -2.07 -0.56 -6.35
C TYR A 6 -2.26 0.73 -5.57
N ASN A 7 -1.61 1.80 -6.02
CA ASN A 7 -2.05 3.15 -5.71
C ASN A 7 -3.37 3.41 -6.43
N VAL A 8 -4.37 3.84 -5.68
CA VAL A 8 -5.66 4.24 -6.22
C VAL A 8 -5.75 5.75 -6.16
N TYR A 9 -6.15 6.36 -7.27
CA TYR A 9 -6.38 7.78 -7.37
C TYR A 9 -7.84 8.03 -7.70
N ASP A 10 -8.41 9.08 -7.11
CA ASP A 10 -9.75 9.58 -7.40
C ASP A 10 -9.63 10.97 -8.02
N TYR A 11 -10.01 11.11 -9.30
CA TYR A 11 -9.78 12.32 -10.11
C TYR A 11 -8.33 12.82 -10.03
N GLY A 12 -7.37 11.88 -10.07
CA GLY A 12 -5.94 12.18 -10.01
C GLY A 12 -5.40 12.44 -8.60
N ARG A 13 -6.23 12.46 -7.55
CA ARG A 13 -5.77 12.57 -6.16
C ARG A 13 -5.55 11.19 -5.57
N LEU A 14 -4.35 10.92 -5.05
CA LEU A 14 -4.04 9.67 -4.36
C LEU A 14 -4.96 9.52 -3.13
N ILE A 15 -5.75 8.45 -3.08
CA ILE A 15 -6.58 8.11 -1.93
C ILE A 15 -5.90 7.09 -1.01
N GLY A 16 -5.02 6.24 -1.57
CA GLY A 16 -4.27 5.27 -0.80
C GLY A 16 -3.76 4.11 -1.64
N SER A 17 -2.96 3.25 -0.99
CA SER A 17 -2.48 1.99 -1.57
C SER A 17 -3.33 0.84 -1.06
N HIS A 18 -3.87 0.04 -1.99
CA HIS A 18 -4.86 -0.99 -1.70
C HIS A 18 -4.53 -2.29 -2.42
N THR A 19 -4.92 -3.42 -1.83
CA THR A 19 -4.83 -4.72 -2.52
C THR A 19 -5.93 -4.84 -3.57
N THR A 20 -5.79 -5.77 -4.52
CA THR A 20 -6.86 -6.09 -5.47
C THR A 20 -8.19 -6.46 -4.78
N GLY A 21 -8.13 -7.12 -3.62
CA GLY A 21 -9.31 -7.50 -2.85
C GLY A 21 -10.00 -6.30 -2.20
N ASP A 22 -9.22 -5.36 -1.66
CA ASP A 22 -9.76 -4.12 -1.10
C ASP A 22 -10.41 -3.28 -2.20
N ILE A 23 -9.77 -3.17 -3.37
CA ILE A 23 -10.32 -2.42 -4.51
C ILE A 23 -11.62 -3.04 -5.02
N GLN A 24 -11.68 -4.36 -5.12
CA GLN A 24 -12.91 -5.08 -5.46
C GLN A 24 -14.04 -4.75 -4.46
N THR A 25 -13.72 -4.67 -3.17
CA THR A 25 -14.69 -4.38 -2.11
C THR A 25 -15.13 -2.92 -2.13
N MET A 26 -14.19 -1.99 -2.32
CA MET A 26 -14.45 -0.53 -2.32
C MET A 26 -15.17 -0.06 -3.57
N LEU A 27 -14.81 -0.58 -4.74
CA LEU A 27 -15.28 -0.09 -6.04
C LEU A 27 -16.27 -1.04 -6.72
N HIS A 28 -16.55 -2.20 -6.11
CA HIS A 28 -17.42 -3.26 -6.66
C HIS A 28 -17.06 -3.63 -8.11
N CYS A 29 -15.76 -3.81 -8.38
CA CYS A 29 -15.23 -4.14 -9.69
C CYS A 29 -14.63 -5.56 -9.73
N SER A 30 -14.41 -6.11 -10.93
CA SER A 30 -13.66 -7.36 -11.09
C SER A 30 -12.20 -7.20 -10.67
N ARG A 31 -11.57 -8.28 -10.22
CA ARG A 31 -10.16 -8.32 -9.82
C ARG A 31 -9.18 -7.97 -10.96
N GLN A 32 -9.61 -8.13 -12.22
CA GLN A 32 -8.79 -7.79 -13.39
C GLN A 32 -8.79 -6.30 -13.73
N VAL A 33 -9.74 -5.53 -13.20
CA VAL A 33 -9.91 -4.10 -13.53
C VAL A 33 -8.69 -3.26 -13.15
N PRO A 34 -8.12 -3.35 -11.93
CA PRO A 34 -6.96 -2.54 -11.56
C PRO A 34 -5.75 -2.81 -12.45
N GLU A 35 -5.51 -4.06 -12.80
CA GLU A 35 -4.42 -4.46 -13.70
C GLU A 35 -4.63 -3.91 -15.11
N HIS A 36 -5.81 -4.11 -15.69
CA HIS A 36 -6.11 -3.68 -17.05
C HIS A 36 -6.07 -2.15 -17.18
N CYS A 37 -6.68 -1.43 -16.23
CA CYS A 37 -6.65 0.03 -16.21
C CYS A 37 -5.23 0.59 -16.01
N ALA A 38 -4.41 -0.04 -15.16
CA ALA A 38 -3.02 0.37 -14.97
C ALA A 38 -2.17 0.10 -16.24
N ALA A 39 -2.37 -1.03 -16.92
CA ALA A 39 -1.65 -1.39 -18.13
C ALA A 39 -2.01 -0.49 -19.33
N GLU A 40 -3.29 -0.11 -19.45
CA GLU A 40 -3.77 0.73 -20.56
C GLU A 40 -3.72 2.23 -20.26
N GLY A 41 -3.36 2.63 -19.04
CA GLY A 41 -3.41 4.04 -18.60
C GLY A 41 -4.83 4.63 -18.59
N ARG A 42 -5.86 3.79 -18.50
CA ARG A 42 -7.27 4.21 -18.54
C ARG A 42 -7.83 4.41 -17.15
N SER A 43 -8.73 5.37 -17.02
CA SER A 43 -9.54 5.54 -15.82
C SER A 43 -10.72 4.58 -15.79
N TYR A 44 -10.96 3.94 -14.65
CA TYR A 44 -12.18 3.19 -14.38
C TYR A 44 -13.32 4.14 -14.02
N ARG A 45 -14.44 3.99 -14.72
CA ARG A 45 -15.64 4.86 -14.62
C ARG A 45 -15.33 6.34 -14.81
N GLY A 46 -14.26 6.69 -15.55
CA GLY A 46 -13.86 8.08 -15.77
C GLY A 46 -13.34 8.81 -14.53
N ARG A 47 -13.14 8.12 -13.40
CA ARG A 47 -12.85 8.72 -12.09
C ARG A 47 -11.61 8.13 -11.43
N TYR A 48 -11.52 6.81 -11.40
CA TYR A 48 -10.47 6.12 -10.67
C TYR A 48 -9.33 5.72 -11.59
N THR A 49 -8.09 6.03 -11.22
CA THR A 49 -6.90 5.50 -11.90
C THR A 49 -6.09 4.64 -10.94
N PHE A 50 -5.35 3.69 -11.50
CA PHE A 50 -4.60 2.70 -10.74
C PHE A 50 -3.15 2.70 -11.22
N GLU A 51 -2.23 2.68 -10.28
CA GLU A 51 -0.81 2.49 -10.54
C GLU A 51 -0.34 1.26 -9.75
N ARG A 52 0.27 0.31 -10.45
CA ARG A 52 0.75 -0.93 -9.83
C ARG A 52 2.04 -0.63 -9.06
N LEU A 53 2.01 -0.84 -7.75
CA LEU A 53 3.18 -0.71 -6.87
C LEU A 53 4.06 -1.98 -6.86
N GLY A 54 3.57 -3.07 -7.46
CA GLY A 54 4.23 -4.37 -7.46
C GLY A 54 3.84 -5.21 -6.25
N ASP A 55 4.61 -6.28 -6.03
CA ASP A 55 4.46 -7.11 -4.85
C ASP A 55 5.19 -6.47 -3.68
N TYR A 56 4.50 -6.24 -2.55
CA TYR A 56 5.12 -5.69 -1.33
C TYR A 56 6.22 -6.59 -0.72
N SER A 57 6.44 -7.78 -1.29
CA SER A 57 7.58 -8.63 -0.96
C SER A 57 8.91 -8.07 -1.48
N ASP A 58 8.89 -7.29 -2.57
CA ASP A 58 10.09 -6.59 -3.08
C ASP A 58 10.29 -5.22 -2.41
N VAL A 59 9.21 -4.62 -1.88
CA VAL A 59 9.29 -3.42 -1.06
C VAL A 59 9.61 -3.81 0.40
N LYS A 60 10.88 -4.17 0.61
CA LYS A 60 11.59 -3.91 1.88
C LYS A 60 11.13 -4.67 3.13
N ALA A 61 11.13 -6.02 3.11
CA ALA A 61 11.16 -6.78 4.37
C ALA A 61 12.39 -6.39 5.23
N GLY A 62 13.52 -6.07 4.59
CA GLY A 62 14.73 -5.58 5.26
C GLY A 62 14.58 -4.20 5.88
N ASP A 63 14.08 -3.20 5.14
CA ASP A 63 14.01 -1.84 5.68
C ASP A 63 12.86 -1.64 6.67
N LEU A 64 11.76 -2.41 6.55
CA LEU A 64 10.70 -2.38 7.54
C LEU A 64 11.17 -2.98 8.88
N ALA A 65 11.99 -4.03 8.84
CA ALA A 65 12.60 -4.60 10.04
C ALA A 65 13.59 -3.62 10.69
N ALA A 66 14.39 -2.90 9.89
CA ALA A 66 15.33 -1.90 10.39
C ALA A 66 14.60 -0.69 11.02
N GLU A 67 13.54 -0.19 10.39
CA GLU A 67 12.73 0.90 10.94
C GLU A 67 11.99 0.47 12.21
N TRP A 68 11.49 -0.77 12.26
CA TRP A 68 10.90 -1.33 13.48
C TRP A 68 11.92 -1.47 14.61
N ASP A 69 13.14 -1.91 14.31
CA ASP A 69 14.21 -2.06 15.31
C ASP A 69 14.64 -0.69 15.88
N LYS A 70 14.73 0.33 15.02
CA LYS A 70 14.99 1.71 15.42
C LYS A 70 13.91 2.27 16.35
N VAL A 71 12.63 2.00 16.06
CA VAL A 71 11.51 2.41 16.92
C VAL A 71 11.52 1.64 18.24
N ARG A 72 11.78 0.32 18.21
CA ARG A 72 11.90 -0.53 19.40
C ARG A 72 13.00 -0.04 20.34
N LEU A 73 14.17 0.30 19.80
CA LEU A 73 15.28 0.84 20.59
C LEU A 73 14.93 2.18 21.21
N GLN A 74 14.22 3.07 20.51
CA GLN A 74 13.79 4.35 21.09
C GLN A 74 12.82 4.16 22.26
N ILE A 75 11.86 3.23 22.15
CA ILE A 75 10.90 2.92 23.22
C ILE A 75 11.62 2.33 24.45
N LEU A 76 12.54 1.39 24.23
CA LEU A 76 13.32 0.74 25.31
C LEU A 76 14.27 1.72 26.02
N HIS A 77 14.92 2.63 25.28
CA HIS A 77 15.80 3.64 25.89
C HIS A 77 15.01 4.72 26.64
N ARG A 78 13.80 5.08 26.17
CA ARG A 78 12.92 6.02 26.88
C ARG A 78 12.39 5.44 28.21
N GLY A 79 12.34 4.12 28.35
CA GLY A 79 11.94 3.44 29.58
C GLY A 79 12.99 3.40 30.71
N LYS A 80 14.24 3.83 30.46
CA LYS A 80 15.30 3.86 31.50
C LYS A 80 15.46 5.21 32.21
N ALA A 81 14.77 6.26 31.77
CA ALA A 81 14.86 7.60 32.37
C ALA A 81 13.74 7.88 33.40
N GLY A 82 13.21 6.84 34.03
CA GLY A 82 12.10 6.95 34.98
C GLY A 82 12.12 5.84 36.01
N ARG A 83 13.16 5.82 36.86
CA ARG A 83 13.07 5.17 38.16
C ARG A 83 13.75 6.07 39.18
N ILE A 84 12.88 6.78 39.89
CA ILE A 84 13.09 7.44 41.19
C ILE A 84 13.55 6.40 42.21
#